data_AF-A0A7S1XRY0-F1
#
_entry.id   AF-A0A7S1XRY0-F1
#
_cell.length_a   1.000
_cell.length_b   1.000
_cell.length_c   1.000
_cell.angle_alpha   90.00
_cell.angle_beta   90.00
_cell.angle_gamma   90.00
#
_symmetry.space_group_name_H-M   'P 1'
#
loop_
_entity.id
_entity.type
_entity.pdbx_description
1 polymer ?
#
loop_
_entity_poly.entity_id
_entity_poly.type
_entity_poly.pdbx_seq_one_letter_code
_entity_poly.pdbx_strand_id
1 'polypeptide(L)'
;MGAPLVGALEEDFPLRPELAPVLIPANINLWMGRSRDGASSGLHHDYHDNLYLLLRGRKCFDLFSPKHAEALYPRGDLVRVHKNGRINYAGKETFADGHDEASEKAVAAFKQLKAAEMDAEDEDEDKLDAALEAVLDAEMAGQDDEDFDDDFDDEEDDCEPSFGDGDEGTDDPRALGAALDFSERSAGEAALGKPKAEGANGGRGAAEEQEKTPPDNFSRIDLSQPREAILRGFPRFHEAKQLECEFQEGSMLYLPAGWFHNVTSFSGEDKSGVHMALNYWFHPPDGTGLAKPYSTDFWQEAFAERFGPDGPGL
;
A
#
# COMPACT_ATOMS: atom_id res chain seq x y z
N MET A 1 -17.96 8.01 -3.84
CA MET A 1 -17.08 7.29 -4.78
C MET A 1 -15.65 7.56 -4.35
N GLY A 2 -15.00 6.64 -3.63
CA GLY A 2 -13.59 6.75 -3.28
C GLY A 2 -12.74 6.50 -4.53
N ALA A 3 -11.66 7.24 -4.71
CA ALA A 3 -10.84 7.25 -5.93
C ALA A 3 -10.34 5.83 -6.29
N PRO A 4 -10.88 5.20 -7.35
CA PRO A 4 -10.21 4.10 -8.01
C PRO A 4 -9.16 4.70 -8.96
N LEU A 5 -8.33 3.85 -9.56
CA LEU A 5 -7.77 4.10 -10.88
C LEU A 5 -8.80 4.89 -11.71
N VAL A 6 -8.47 6.14 -12.05
CA VAL A 6 -9.33 7.16 -12.67
C VAL A 6 -10.33 6.52 -13.61
N GLY A 7 -11.62 6.90 -13.61
CA GLY A 7 -12.71 6.22 -14.35
C GLY A 7 -12.45 5.83 -15.83
N ALA A 8 -11.37 6.33 -16.44
CA ALA A 8 -10.81 5.81 -17.69
C ALA A 8 -10.30 4.35 -17.63
N LEU A 9 -9.93 3.82 -16.46
CA LEU A 9 -9.36 2.47 -16.26
C LEU A 9 -10.31 1.52 -15.52
N GLU A 10 -11.52 1.98 -15.20
CA GLU A 10 -12.51 1.21 -14.42
C GLU A 10 -12.90 -0.10 -15.11
N GLU A 11 -12.98 -0.09 -16.45
CA GLU A 11 -13.31 -1.29 -17.23
C GLU A 11 -12.12 -2.22 -17.49
N ASP A 12 -10.88 -1.74 -17.28
CA ASP A 12 -9.66 -2.51 -17.55
C ASP A 12 -9.34 -3.49 -16.41
N PHE A 13 -9.74 -3.15 -15.18
CA PHE A 13 -9.38 -3.89 -13.97
C PHE A 13 -10.62 -4.15 -13.11
N PRO A 14 -11.22 -5.35 -13.19
CA PRO A 14 -12.38 -5.68 -12.37
C PRO A 14 -11.99 -5.69 -10.89
N LEU A 15 -12.88 -5.26 -10.00
CA LEU A 15 -12.64 -5.28 -8.55
C LEU A 15 -12.31 -6.68 -8.04
N ARG A 16 -12.96 -7.71 -8.60
CA ARG A 16 -12.62 -9.12 -8.36
C ARG A 16 -12.12 -9.76 -9.65
N PRO A 17 -10.83 -10.12 -9.74
CA PRO A 17 -10.32 -10.79 -10.94
C PRO A 17 -10.92 -12.20 -11.06
N GLU A 18 -11.19 -12.63 -12.30
CA GLU A 18 -11.77 -13.95 -12.60
C GLU A 18 -10.94 -15.13 -12.06
N LEU A 19 -9.63 -14.91 -11.87
CA LEU A 19 -8.71 -15.91 -11.31
C LEU A 19 -8.95 -16.16 -9.81
N ALA A 20 -9.49 -15.17 -9.09
CA ALA A 20 -9.73 -15.22 -7.65
C ALA A 20 -11.13 -14.69 -7.27
N PRO A 21 -12.22 -15.27 -7.82
CA PRO A 21 -13.56 -14.68 -7.72
C PRO A 21 -14.17 -14.76 -6.31
N VAL A 22 -13.60 -15.64 -5.48
CA VAL A 22 -14.04 -15.93 -4.11
C VAL A 22 -13.25 -15.15 -3.06
N LEU A 23 -12.14 -14.50 -3.42
CA LEU A 23 -11.37 -13.68 -2.50
C LEU A 23 -11.97 -12.27 -2.45
N ILE A 24 -11.94 -11.67 -1.27
CA ILE A 24 -12.47 -10.32 -1.04
C ILE A 24 -11.33 -9.32 -1.17
N PRO A 25 -11.38 -8.40 -2.14
CA PRO A 25 -10.34 -7.39 -2.33
C PRO A 25 -10.39 -6.39 -1.16
N ALA A 26 -9.23 -6.13 -0.60
CA ALA A 26 -8.99 -5.04 0.34
C ALA A 26 -8.65 -3.77 -0.45
N ASN A 27 -7.51 -3.78 -1.16
CA ASN A 27 -6.96 -2.64 -1.90
C ASN A 27 -6.50 -3.06 -3.30
N ILE A 28 -6.42 -2.09 -4.22
CA ILE A 28 -5.83 -2.28 -5.56
C ILE A 28 -4.85 -1.14 -5.82
N ASN A 29 -3.57 -1.47 -6.00
CA ASN A 29 -2.50 -0.48 -6.13
C ASN A 29 -1.81 -0.59 -7.48
N LEU A 30 -1.52 0.55 -8.11
CA LEU A 30 -0.67 0.64 -9.30
C LEU A 30 0.65 1.30 -8.92
N TRP A 31 1.74 0.55 -9.06
CA TRP A 31 3.09 1.03 -8.80
C TRP A 31 3.78 1.38 -10.10
N MET A 32 4.31 2.58 -10.21
CA MET A 32 5.10 3.02 -11.36
C MET A 32 6.35 3.74 -10.88
N GLY A 33 7.48 3.40 -11.47
CA GLY A 33 8.76 4.03 -11.13
C GLY A 33 9.77 3.91 -12.25
N ARG A 34 10.94 4.51 -12.05
CA ARG A 34 12.06 4.47 -12.99
C ARG A 34 13.34 4.15 -12.22
N SER A 35 13.97 3.03 -12.55
CA SER A 35 15.28 2.67 -12.01
C SER A 35 16.01 1.77 -12.99
N ARG A 36 17.20 2.20 -13.46
CA ARG A 36 18.02 1.40 -14.37
C ARG A 36 18.87 0.38 -13.61
N ASP A 37 19.41 0.80 -12.46
CA ASP A 37 20.35 0.03 -11.67
C ASP A 37 19.68 -0.85 -10.61
N GLY A 38 18.37 -0.67 -10.39
CA GLY A 38 17.57 -1.47 -9.47
C GLY A 38 17.18 -0.68 -8.22
N ALA A 39 15.88 -0.57 -7.93
CA ALA A 39 15.38 -0.02 -6.67
C ALA A 39 14.82 -1.13 -5.78
N SER A 40 15.21 -1.18 -4.51
CA SER A 40 14.84 -2.24 -3.57
C SER A 40 13.79 -1.77 -2.57
N SER A 41 12.75 -2.57 -2.33
CA SER A 41 11.72 -2.28 -1.31
C SER A 41 12.18 -2.52 0.14
N GLY A 42 13.39 -3.07 0.32
CA GLY A 42 13.80 -3.67 1.59
C GLY A 42 13.01 -4.95 1.93
N LEU A 43 13.54 -5.71 2.89
CA LEU A 43 12.93 -6.97 3.31
C LEU A 43 11.79 -6.71 4.30
N HIS A 44 10.55 -7.00 3.91
CA HIS A 44 9.35 -6.83 4.74
C HIS A 44 8.32 -7.93 4.42
N HIS A 45 7.18 -7.95 5.09
CA HIS A 45 6.04 -8.79 4.70
C HIS A 45 4.75 -7.98 4.73
N ASP A 46 3.73 -8.45 4.02
CA ASP A 46 2.43 -7.80 3.98
C ASP A 46 1.40 -8.53 4.85
N TYR A 47 0.43 -7.76 5.34
CA TYR A 47 -0.69 -8.28 6.11
C TYR A 47 -1.78 -8.92 5.24
N HIS A 48 -1.80 -8.59 3.94
CA HIS A 48 -2.80 -9.05 2.97
C HIS A 48 -2.21 -10.08 1.99
N ASP A 49 -3.08 -10.90 1.39
CA ASP A 49 -2.67 -11.75 0.27
C ASP A 49 -2.54 -10.87 -0.98
N ASN A 50 -1.43 -11.02 -1.73
CA ASN A 50 -1.11 -10.17 -2.86
C ASN A 50 -1.13 -10.97 -4.17
N LEU A 51 -1.98 -10.58 -5.12
CA LEU A 51 -1.80 -10.96 -6.52
C LEU A 51 -1.07 -9.82 -7.24
N TYR A 52 0.23 -10.03 -7.45
CA TYR A 52 1.15 -9.12 -8.11
C TYR A 52 1.17 -9.38 -9.61
N LEU A 53 0.91 -8.37 -10.43
CA LEU A 53 0.96 -8.43 -11.90
C LEU A 53 2.03 -7.46 -12.41
N LEU A 54 3.06 -7.98 -13.07
CA LEU A 54 4.10 -7.14 -13.65
C LEU A 54 3.68 -6.66 -15.05
N LEU A 55 3.31 -5.39 -15.16
CA LEU A 55 2.81 -4.80 -16.40
C LEU A 55 3.95 -4.31 -17.31
N ARG A 56 5.06 -3.81 -16.76
CA ARG A 56 6.24 -3.36 -17.50
C ARG A 56 7.52 -3.50 -16.68
N GLY A 57 8.65 -3.69 -17.36
CA GLY A 57 9.97 -3.79 -16.75
C GLY A 57 10.28 -5.21 -16.26
N ARG A 58 11.15 -5.30 -15.25
CA ARG A 58 11.63 -6.56 -14.68
C ARG A 58 11.71 -6.44 -13.17
N LYS A 59 11.38 -7.51 -12.44
CA LYS A 59 11.42 -7.55 -10.97
C LYS A 59 12.16 -8.80 -10.51
N CYS A 60 12.98 -8.67 -9.47
CA CYS A 60 13.57 -9.80 -8.76
C CYS A 60 12.99 -9.84 -7.35
N PHE A 61 12.54 -11.01 -6.91
CA PHE A 61 11.96 -11.22 -5.58
C PHE A 61 12.84 -12.19 -4.79
N ASP A 62 13.24 -11.75 -3.59
CA ASP A 62 13.81 -12.62 -2.56
C ASP A 62 12.71 -13.00 -1.57
N LEU A 63 12.24 -14.23 -1.61
CA LEU A 63 11.10 -14.69 -0.80
C LEU A 63 11.54 -15.57 0.37
N PHE A 64 10.92 -15.35 1.53
CA PHE A 64 11.11 -16.14 2.75
C PHE A 64 9.77 -16.49 3.39
N SER A 65 9.65 -17.75 3.82
CA SER A 65 8.41 -18.25 4.40
C SER A 65 8.13 -17.64 5.80
N PRO A 66 6.85 -17.32 6.13
CA PRO A 66 6.46 -16.78 7.44
C PRO A 66 6.86 -17.67 8.62
N LYS A 67 7.06 -18.98 8.40
CA LYS A 67 7.55 -19.91 9.43
C LYS A 67 8.93 -19.54 9.99
N HIS A 68 9.67 -18.69 9.27
CA HIS A 68 10.98 -18.18 9.66
C HIS A 68 10.93 -16.75 10.19
N ALA A 69 9.75 -16.18 10.49
CA ALA A 69 9.60 -14.79 10.92
C ALA A 69 10.56 -14.39 12.05
N GLU A 70 10.73 -15.22 13.08
CA GLU A 70 11.69 -14.94 14.16
C GLU A 70 13.16 -14.87 13.70
N ALA A 71 13.52 -15.65 12.67
CA ALA A 71 14.85 -15.68 12.07
C ALA A 71 15.07 -14.56 11.05
N LEU A 72 14.00 -13.83 10.69
CA LEU A 72 14.01 -12.69 9.77
C LEU A 72 13.99 -11.36 10.52
N TYR A 73 14.03 -11.37 11.86
CA TYR A 73 14.23 -10.20 12.72
C TYR A 73 13.37 -8.98 12.34
N PRO A 74 12.03 -9.12 12.28
CA PRO A 74 11.15 -7.97 12.13
C PRO A 74 11.41 -6.96 13.25
N ARG A 75 10.96 -5.74 13.00
CA ARG A 75 11.10 -4.59 13.90
C ARG A 75 10.13 -4.69 15.06
N GLY A 76 8.90 -5.13 14.78
CA GLY A 76 7.88 -5.34 15.80
C GLY A 76 8.10 -6.59 16.65
N ASP A 77 7.50 -6.57 17.84
CA ASP A 77 7.53 -7.69 18.77
C ASP A 77 6.52 -8.77 18.32
N LEU A 78 7.04 -9.87 17.74
CA LEU A 78 6.24 -10.96 17.20
C LEU A 78 5.45 -11.69 18.31
N VAL A 79 4.12 -11.71 18.18
CA VAL A 79 3.21 -12.42 19.11
C VAL A 79 2.81 -13.78 18.55
N ARG A 80 2.44 -13.84 17.27
CA ARG A 80 1.89 -15.04 16.65
C ARG A 80 2.07 -15.05 15.14
N VAL A 81 2.30 -16.24 14.59
CA VAL A 81 2.10 -16.52 13.16
C VAL A 81 0.87 -17.44 13.01
N HIS A 82 -0.14 -17.01 12.28
CA HIS A 82 -1.35 -17.77 12.00
C HIS A 82 -1.08 -18.87 10.96
N LYS A 83 -2.00 -19.83 10.83
CA LYS A 83 -1.81 -20.98 9.92
C LYS A 83 -1.75 -20.58 8.44
N ASN A 84 -2.43 -19.51 8.06
CA ASN A 84 -2.43 -18.95 6.71
C ASN A 84 -1.20 -18.08 6.42
N GLY A 85 -0.36 -17.80 7.42
CA GLY A 85 0.88 -17.03 7.27
C GLY A 85 0.84 -15.66 7.93
N ARG A 86 -0.35 -15.06 8.14
CA ARG A 86 -0.50 -13.73 8.76
C ARG A 86 0.23 -13.65 10.11
N ILE A 87 0.91 -12.54 10.34
CA ILE A 87 1.74 -12.30 11.52
C ILE A 87 1.12 -11.21 12.38
N ASN A 88 1.00 -11.45 13.68
CA ASN A 88 0.57 -10.46 14.66
C ASN A 88 1.76 -9.97 15.48
N TYR A 89 1.78 -8.66 15.71
CA TYR A 89 2.72 -7.97 16.58
C TYR A 89 2.03 -7.50 17.87
N ALA A 90 2.82 -7.26 18.92
CA ALA A 90 2.30 -6.85 20.23
C ALA A 90 1.55 -5.52 20.13
N GLY A 91 0.27 -5.52 20.55
CA GLY A 91 -0.59 -4.35 20.50
C GLY A 91 -1.27 -4.09 19.16
N LYS A 92 -1.01 -4.92 18.14
CA LYS A 92 -1.63 -4.88 16.81
C LYS A 92 -2.19 -6.25 16.42
N GLU A 93 -2.83 -6.93 17.38
CA GLU A 93 -3.36 -8.27 17.17
C GLU A 93 -4.68 -8.27 16.39
N THR A 94 -4.71 -8.99 15.28
CA THR A 94 -5.89 -9.21 14.44
C THR A 94 -6.29 -10.69 14.39
N PHE A 95 -7.46 -11.00 13.84
CA PHE A 95 -7.84 -12.38 13.51
C PHE A 95 -7.00 -12.92 12.33
N ALA A 96 -7.12 -14.22 12.05
CA ALA A 96 -6.32 -14.85 10.99
C ALA A 96 -6.64 -14.30 9.60
N ASP A 97 -7.91 -13.95 9.37
CA ASP A 97 -8.42 -13.27 8.18
C ASP A 97 -8.23 -11.74 8.21
N GLY A 98 -7.56 -11.23 9.24
CA GLY A 98 -7.13 -9.84 9.35
C GLY A 98 -8.14 -8.86 9.90
N HIS A 99 -9.40 -9.24 10.12
CA HIS A 99 -10.35 -8.33 10.77
C HIS A 99 -9.99 -8.11 12.24
N ASP A 100 -10.54 -7.03 12.79
CA ASP A 100 -10.35 -6.58 14.17
C ASP A 100 -11.49 -5.64 14.62
N GLU A 101 -11.36 -5.05 15.80
CA GLU A 101 -12.37 -4.14 16.35
C GLU A 101 -12.53 -2.87 15.50
N ALA A 102 -11.46 -2.40 14.84
CA ALA A 102 -11.53 -1.23 13.95
C ALA A 102 -12.32 -1.56 12.68
N SER A 103 -12.06 -2.71 12.07
CA SER A 103 -12.80 -3.23 10.92
C SER A 103 -14.28 -3.39 11.23
N GLU A 104 -14.62 -3.93 12.41
CA GLU A 104 -16.01 -4.05 12.86
C GLU A 104 -16.71 -2.69 13.00
N LYS A 105 -16.01 -1.69 13.56
CA LYS A 105 -16.51 -0.31 13.67
C LYS A 105 -16.71 0.33 12.32
N ALA A 106 -15.77 0.16 11.38
CA ALA A 106 -15.87 0.69 10.03
C ALA A 106 -17.11 0.14 9.30
N VAL A 107 -17.33 -1.18 9.36
CA VAL A 107 -18.52 -1.82 8.77
C VAL A 107 -19.81 -1.32 9.44
N ALA A 108 -19.81 -1.15 10.77
CA ALA A 108 -20.95 -0.62 11.50
C ALA A 108 -21.26 0.84 11.13
N ALA A 109 -20.24 1.69 11.01
CA ALA A 109 -20.37 3.08 10.57
C ALA A 109 -20.92 3.16 9.15
N PHE A 110 -20.43 2.31 8.24
CA PHE A 110 -20.91 2.26 6.86
C PHE A 110 -22.39 1.86 6.77
N LYS A 111 -22.82 0.88 7.57
CA LYS A 111 -24.24 0.50 7.68
C LYS A 111 -25.10 1.65 8.20
N GLN A 112 -24.60 2.46 9.14
CA GLN A 112 -25.30 3.63 9.64
C GLN A 112 -25.42 4.72 8.58
N LEU A 113 -24.36 4.96 7.80
CA LEU A 113 -24.38 5.88 6.67
C LEU A 113 -25.43 5.46 5.63
N LYS A 114 -25.43 4.19 5.20
CA LYS A 114 -26.43 3.65 4.27
C LYS A 114 -27.87 3.81 4.79
N ALA A 115 -28.08 3.53 6.07
CA ALA A 115 -29.40 3.73 6.68
C ALA A 115 -29.79 5.21 6.70
N ALA A 116 -28.86 6.11 7.01
CA ALA A 116 -29.09 7.54 6.97
C ALA A 116 -29.40 8.04 5.54
N GLU A 117 -28.70 7.55 4.52
CA GLU A 117 -28.97 7.84 3.10
C GLU A 117 -30.36 7.39 2.66
N MET A 118 -30.82 6.22 3.13
CA MET A 118 -32.16 5.72 2.82
C MET A 118 -33.27 6.48 3.56
N ASP A 119 -33.00 6.91 4.79
CA ASP A 119 -33.94 7.65 5.63
C ASP A 119 -33.93 9.17 5.34
N ALA A 120 -32.96 9.67 4.57
CA ALA A 120 -32.83 11.08 4.25
C ALA A 120 -33.98 11.54 3.35
N GLU A 121 -34.89 12.33 3.92
CA GLU A 121 -35.69 13.31 3.17
C GLU A 121 -34.78 14.54 2.90
N ASP A 122 -35.04 15.30 1.82
CA ASP A 122 -34.17 16.34 1.21
C ASP A 122 -33.58 17.44 2.16
N GLU A 123 -33.83 17.42 3.49
CA GLU A 123 -33.46 18.47 4.45
C GLU A 123 -32.50 18.05 5.58
N ASP A 124 -32.04 16.79 5.67
CA ASP A 124 -31.16 16.29 6.75
C ASP A 124 -29.68 16.11 6.33
N GLU A 125 -29.12 17.06 5.55
CA GLU A 125 -27.71 17.03 5.10
C GLU A 125 -26.72 16.89 6.27
N ASP A 126 -26.96 17.58 7.40
CA ASP A 126 -26.11 17.51 8.60
C ASP A 126 -25.96 16.08 9.16
N LYS A 127 -27.00 15.25 9.03
CA LYS A 127 -26.99 13.86 9.52
C LYS A 127 -26.19 12.96 8.59
N LEU A 128 -26.23 13.21 7.28
CA LEU A 128 -25.44 12.50 6.29
C LEU A 128 -23.95 12.84 6.43
N ASP A 129 -23.63 14.12 6.60
CA ASP A 129 -22.25 14.58 6.80
C ASP A 129 -21.64 13.98 8.06
N ALA A 130 -22.37 13.97 9.19
CA ALA A 130 -21.90 13.34 10.42
C ALA A 130 -21.71 11.82 10.28
N ALA A 131 -22.57 11.14 9.52
CA ALA A 131 -22.41 9.71 9.27
C ALA A 131 -21.22 9.42 8.34
N LEU A 132 -20.97 10.28 7.36
CA LEU A 132 -19.82 10.16 6.46
C LEU A 132 -18.50 10.40 7.21
N GLU A 133 -18.45 11.41 8.07
CA GLU A 133 -17.29 11.68 8.93
C GLU A 133 -17.01 10.48 9.86
N ALA A 134 -18.04 9.88 10.45
CA ALA A 134 -17.89 8.68 11.28
C ALA A 134 -17.34 7.46 10.49
N VAL A 135 -17.67 7.32 9.20
CA VAL A 135 -17.08 6.30 8.34
C VAL A 135 -15.61 6.57 8.10
N LEU A 136 -15.26 7.80 7.71
CA LEU A 136 -13.87 8.20 7.46
C LEU A 136 -12.99 8.02 8.70
N ASP A 137 -13.48 8.44 9.87
CA ASP A 137 -12.77 8.26 11.13
C ASP A 137 -12.56 6.78 11.48
N ALA A 138 -13.57 5.94 11.24
CA ALA A 138 -13.48 4.51 11.51
C ALA A 138 -12.55 3.78 10.52
N GLU A 139 -12.54 4.18 9.25
CA GLU A 139 -11.61 3.65 8.23
C GLU A 139 -10.17 4.06 8.54
N MET A 140 -9.92 5.33 8.87
CA MET A 140 -8.57 5.80 9.23
C MET A 140 -8.05 5.15 10.52
N ALA A 141 -8.91 4.85 11.48
CA ALA A 141 -8.51 4.15 12.71
C ALA A 141 -8.13 2.67 12.48
N GLY A 142 -8.49 2.08 11.34
CA GLY A 142 -8.07 0.74 10.94
C GLY A 142 -6.82 0.72 10.07
N GLN A 143 -6.42 1.87 9.52
CA GLN A 143 -5.20 2.04 8.71
C GLN A 143 -4.01 2.47 9.60
N ASP A 144 -3.71 1.69 10.64
CA ASP A 144 -2.48 1.92 11.42
C ASP A 144 -1.26 1.43 10.61
N ASP A 145 -0.59 2.34 9.91
CA ASP A 145 0.71 2.13 9.22
C ASP A 145 0.77 0.97 8.18
N GLU A 146 -0.35 0.32 7.84
CA GLU A 146 -0.38 -0.87 6.96
C GLU A 146 -0.11 -0.55 5.48
N ASP A 147 -0.32 0.70 5.07
CA ASP A 147 -0.06 1.23 3.73
C ASP A 147 1.10 2.26 3.82
N PHE A 148 2.32 1.82 4.16
CA PHE A 148 3.48 2.69 3.96
C PHE A 148 3.70 2.85 2.46
N ASP A 149 3.56 4.09 1.98
CA ASP A 149 4.05 4.52 0.68
C ASP A 149 5.52 4.09 0.58
N ASP A 150 5.82 3.15 -0.32
CA ASP A 150 7.19 2.70 -0.64
C ASP A 150 8.02 3.81 -1.31
N ASP A 151 7.68 5.09 -1.08
CA ASP A 151 8.48 6.29 -1.36
C ASP A 151 9.60 6.39 -0.31
N PHE A 152 10.44 5.34 -0.24
CA PHE A 152 11.82 5.57 0.15
C PHE A 152 12.43 6.40 -0.99
N ASP A 153 12.45 7.72 -0.81
CA ASP A 153 13.28 8.65 -1.57
C ASP A 153 14.73 8.14 -1.46
N ASP A 154 15.14 7.27 -2.37
CA ASP A 154 16.52 6.85 -2.50
C ASP A 154 17.22 8.01 -3.19
N GLU A 155 18.04 8.72 -2.42
CA GLU A 155 18.89 9.80 -2.91
C GLU A 155 19.56 9.35 -4.21
N GLU A 156 19.41 10.14 -5.28
CA GLU A 156 20.20 9.97 -6.49
C GLU A 156 21.68 10.02 -6.08
N ASP A 157 22.32 8.86 -6.02
CA ASP A 157 23.77 8.75 -5.89
C ASP A 157 24.35 9.17 -7.25
N ASP A 158 24.42 10.50 -7.46
CA ASP A 158 25.06 11.17 -8.57
C ASP A 158 26.54 10.78 -8.58
N CYS A 159 26.83 9.64 -9.20
CA CYS A 159 28.16 9.23 -9.58
C CYS A 159 28.63 10.09 -10.76
N GLU A 160 28.96 11.35 -10.47
CA GLU A 160 29.57 12.33 -11.37
C GLU A 160 30.79 11.74 -12.12
N PRO A 161 30.75 11.58 -13.46
CA PRO A 161 31.95 11.48 -14.24
C PRO A 161 32.38 12.90 -14.63
N SER A 162 33.42 13.40 -13.96
CA SER A 162 34.12 14.64 -14.32
C SER A 162 34.50 14.66 -15.80
N PHE A 163 33.92 15.54 -16.62
CA PHE A 163 34.57 16.17 -17.79
C PHE A 163 33.84 17.44 -18.29
N GLY A 164 34.50 18.60 -18.11
CA GLY A 164 34.72 19.62 -19.16
C GLY A 164 33.56 20.47 -19.70
N ASP A 165 33.57 21.76 -19.34
CA ASP A 165 32.82 22.87 -19.95
C ASP A 165 32.74 22.85 -21.50
N GLY A 166 31.55 23.14 -22.04
CA GLY A 166 31.39 23.49 -23.45
C GLY A 166 29.95 23.52 -24.01
N ASP A 167 29.20 24.58 -23.66
CA ASP A 167 28.38 25.44 -24.54
C ASP A 167 27.17 24.90 -25.38
N GLU A 168 26.04 25.55 -25.10
CA GLU A 168 24.81 25.87 -25.86
C GLU A 168 24.19 24.93 -26.93
N GLY A 169 22.91 24.59 -26.70
CA GLY A 169 21.99 24.09 -27.73
C GLY A 169 20.59 23.76 -27.16
N THR A 170 19.64 24.65 -27.41
CA THR A 170 18.22 24.60 -27.02
C THR A 170 17.47 23.36 -27.53
N ASP A 171 16.60 22.78 -26.69
CA ASP A 171 15.23 22.32 -27.07
C ASP A 171 14.42 21.91 -25.81
N ASP A 172 13.33 22.64 -25.56
CA ASP A 172 12.24 22.33 -24.60
C ASP A 172 11.31 21.28 -25.23
N PRO A 173 10.95 20.19 -24.51
CA PRO A 173 9.61 20.18 -23.92
C PRO A 173 9.56 19.59 -22.50
N ARG A 174 9.06 20.42 -21.59
CA ARG A 174 8.33 20.10 -20.35
C ARG A 174 7.58 18.76 -20.42
N ALA A 175 7.92 17.84 -19.52
CA ALA A 175 7.01 16.82 -19.02
C ALA A 175 6.93 16.98 -17.49
N LEU A 176 5.83 17.60 -17.09
CA LEU A 176 5.43 17.90 -15.72
C LEU A 176 5.09 16.59 -15.01
N GLY A 177 5.77 16.28 -13.90
CA GLY A 177 5.24 15.32 -12.94
C GLY A 177 3.98 15.93 -12.32
N ALA A 178 2.82 15.47 -12.77
CA ALA A 178 1.54 15.85 -12.20
C ALA A 178 1.12 14.75 -11.22
N ALA A 179 1.36 14.99 -9.93
CA ALA A 179 0.45 14.49 -8.91
C ALA A 179 -0.88 15.24 -9.12
N LEU A 180 -1.91 14.51 -9.57
CA LEU A 180 -3.25 15.07 -9.71
C LEU A 180 -3.94 15.03 -8.34
N ASP A 181 -3.80 16.11 -7.58
CA ASP A 181 -4.76 16.50 -6.54
C ASP A 181 -5.89 17.28 -7.23
N PHE A 182 -7.10 16.74 -7.21
CA PHE A 182 -8.30 17.38 -7.76
C PHE A 182 -9.28 17.67 -6.63
N SER A 183 -9.16 18.86 -6.04
CA SER A 183 -10.26 19.51 -5.32
C SER A 183 -10.72 20.74 -6.11
N GLU A 184 -11.86 20.63 -6.82
CA GLU A 184 -12.53 21.79 -7.43
C GLU A 184 -13.95 22.01 -6.87
N ARG A 185 -13.98 22.82 -5.81
CA ARG A 185 -14.70 24.10 -5.60
C ARG A 185 -15.93 24.49 -6.45
N SER A 186 -16.98 24.98 -5.75
CA SER A 186 -17.82 26.18 -6.06
C SER A 186 -18.94 26.33 -5.00
N ALA A 187 -19.46 27.47 -4.52
CA ALA A 187 -19.11 28.89 -4.45
C ALA A 187 -20.15 29.61 -3.53
N GLY A 188 -19.75 30.73 -2.88
CA GLY A 188 -20.62 31.77 -2.27
C GLY A 188 -20.89 31.61 -0.76
N GLU A 189 -20.85 32.61 0.14
CA GLU A 189 -20.77 34.07 0.04
C GLU A 189 -20.46 34.66 1.46
N ALA A 190 -19.78 35.82 1.48
CA ALA A 190 -19.82 36.92 2.47
C ALA A 190 -19.32 36.76 3.95
N ALA A 191 -18.13 37.36 4.16
CA ALA A 191 -17.83 38.46 5.09
C ALA A 191 -17.75 38.24 6.63
N LEU A 192 -16.56 38.49 7.19
CA LEU A 192 -16.22 39.70 7.99
C LEU A 192 -14.76 39.62 8.50
N GLY A 193 -14.08 40.77 8.49
CA GLY A 193 -12.62 40.85 8.53
C GLY A 193 -11.97 41.44 9.81
N LYS A 194 -10.63 41.34 9.77
CA LYS A 194 -9.57 42.22 10.30
C LYS A 194 -9.10 42.02 11.77
N PRO A 195 -7.83 42.41 12.12
CA PRO A 195 -6.64 42.68 11.31
C PRO A 195 -5.31 42.09 11.83
N LYS A 196 -4.29 42.14 10.94
CA LYS A 196 -2.85 41.97 11.16
C LYS A 196 -2.26 42.90 12.23
N ALA A 197 -1.23 42.43 12.92
CA ALA A 197 -0.13 43.25 13.41
C ALA A 197 1.20 42.70 12.87
N GLU A 198 2.00 43.57 12.27
CA GLU A 198 3.32 43.29 11.70
C GLU A 198 4.40 43.40 12.77
N GLY A 199 5.42 42.55 12.68
CA GLY A 199 6.66 42.64 13.46
C GLY A 199 7.69 41.63 12.97
N ALA A 200 8.67 42.12 12.21
CA ALA A 200 9.75 41.36 11.58
C ALA A 200 10.66 40.62 12.59
N ASN A 201 11.19 39.45 12.22
CA ASN A 201 12.61 39.24 11.87
C ASN A 201 12.88 37.75 11.60
N GLY A 202 13.86 37.47 10.74
CA GLY A 202 14.11 36.17 10.13
C GLY A 202 14.61 35.08 11.08
N GLY A 203 14.23 33.86 10.71
CA GLY A 203 14.81 32.61 11.17
C GLY A 203 14.32 31.53 10.22
N ARG A 204 15.15 31.14 9.24
CA ARG A 204 14.95 29.91 8.47
C ARG A 204 15.07 28.76 9.47
N GLY A 205 13.93 28.30 10.00
CA GLY A 205 13.87 27.02 10.66
C GLY A 205 14.05 25.96 9.58
N ALA A 206 15.18 25.27 9.59
CA ALA A 206 15.25 23.95 8.99
C ALA A 206 14.14 23.14 9.67
N ALA A 207 13.15 22.69 8.90
CA ALA A 207 12.30 21.62 9.36
C ALA A 207 13.25 20.43 9.59
N GLU A 208 13.43 20.04 10.84
CA GLU A 208 14.04 18.76 11.15
C GLU A 208 13.10 17.70 10.57
N GLU A 209 13.49 17.10 9.45
CA GLU A 209 12.89 15.87 8.95
C GLU A 209 13.05 14.82 10.06
N GLN A 210 11.94 14.49 10.71
CA GLN A 210 11.91 13.34 11.60
C GLN A 210 12.08 12.10 10.74
N GLU A 211 13.24 11.48 10.85
CA GLU A 211 13.54 10.16 10.28
C GLU A 211 12.47 9.17 10.78
N LYS A 212 11.42 8.95 9.97
CA LYS A 212 10.33 8.03 10.32
C LYS A 212 10.95 6.65 10.45
N THR A 213 10.82 6.03 11.62
CA THR A 213 11.25 4.66 11.79
C THR A 213 10.39 3.76 10.90
N PRO A 214 10.97 2.95 9.99
CA PRO A 214 10.22 1.92 9.26
C PRO A 214 9.28 1.06 10.14
N PRO A 215 8.16 0.57 9.58
CA PRO A 215 7.13 -0.19 10.29
C PRO A 215 7.57 -1.53 10.93
N ASP A 216 6.68 -2.11 11.73
CA ASP A 216 6.89 -3.35 12.49
C ASP A 216 7.19 -4.58 11.61
N ASN A 217 6.54 -4.64 10.44
CA ASN A 217 6.65 -5.72 9.46
C ASN A 217 7.96 -5.70 8.66
N PHE A 218 8.72 -4.60 8.71
CA PHE A 218 10.03 -4.54 8.09
C PHE A 218 11.06 -5.33 8.89
N SER A 219 11.95 -6.01 8.18
CA SER A 219 13.12 -6.66 8.76
C SER A 219 14.19 -5.64 9.10
N ARG A 220 14.99 -5.95 10.11
CA ARG A 220 16.27 -5.25 10.36
C ARG A 220 17.41 -5.76 9.48
N ILE A 221 17.18 -6.83 8.72
CA ILE A 221 18.18 -7.39 7.80
C ILE A 221 18.14 -6.60 6.50
N ASP A 222 19.30 -6.08 6.14
CA ASP A 222 19.57 -5.49 4.84
C ASP A 222 20.24 -6.53 3.94
N LEU A 223 19.53 -6.95 2.88
CA LEU A 223 19.98 -7.98 1.95
C LEU A 223 21.03 -7.49 0.95
N SER A 224 21.30 -6.19 0.87
CA SER A 224 22.40 -5.67 0.05
C SER A 224 23.78 -6.05 0.64
N GLN A 225 23.82 -6.35 1.93
CA GLN A 225 25.06 -6.69 2.62
C GLN A 225 25.52 -8.12 2.34
N PRO A 226 26.85 -8.38 2.38
CA PRO A 226 27.36 -9.74 2.27
C PRO A 226 26.76 -10.65 3.35
N ARG A 227 26.41 -11.88 2.97
CA ARG A 227 25.75 -12.85 3.86
C ARG A 227 26.52 -13.08 5.16
N GLU A 228 27.85 -13.07 5.13
CA GLU A 228 28.69 -13.21 6.32
C GLU A 228 28.55 -12.04 7.30
N ALA A 229 28.30 -10.83 6.80
CA ALA A 229 28.04 -9.65 7.64
C ALA A 229 26.66 -9.74 8.29
N ILE A 230 25.64 -10.11 7.52
CA ILE A 230 24.28 -10.35 8.03
C ILE A 230 24.33 -11.40 9.13
N LEU A 231 24.99 -12.54 8.91
CA LEU A 231 25.06 -13.63 9.90
C LEU A 231 25.81 -13.26 11.19
N ARG A 232 26.69 -12.24 11.18
CA ARG A 232 27.30 -11.73 12.41
C ARG A 232 26.33 -10.93 13.26
N GLY A 233 25.46 -10.13 12.63
CA GLY A 233 24.45 -9.31 13.33
C GLY A 233 23.15 -10.09 13.64
N PHE A 234 22.79 -11.02 12.77
CA PHE A 234 21.53 -11.76 12.76
C PHE A 234 21.79 -13.28 12.65
N PRO A 235 22.34 -13.93 13.70
CA PRO A 235 22.80 -15.31 13.60
C PRO A 235 21.74 -16.31 13.18
N ARG A 236 20.46 -16.10 13.53
CA ARG A 236 19.36 -17.02 13.16
C ARG A 236 18.98 -16.94 11.69
N PHE A 237 19.45 -15.95 10.94
CA PHE A 237 19.12 -15.81 9.51
C PHE A 237 19.53 -17.05 8.68
N HIS A 238 20.51 -17.83 9.12
CA HIS A 238 20.86 -19.10 8.46
C HIS A 238 19.72 -20.13 8.46
N GLU A 239 18.74 -20.01 9.37
CA GLU A 239 17.55 -20.86 9.43
C GLU A 239 16.56 -20.54 8.31
N ALA A 240 16.57 -19.29 7.82
CA ALA A 240 15.66 -18.80 6.79
C ALA A 240 16.12 -19.24 5.40
N LYS A 241 15.26 -19.96 4.69
CA LYS A 241 15.49 -20.39 3.31
C LYS A 241 14.96 -19.35 2.34
N GLN A 242 15.85 -18.79 1.55
CA GLN A 242 15.57 -17.85 0.48
C GLN A 242 15.12 -18.58 -0.78
N LEU A 243 14.09 -18.05 -1.44
CA LEU A 243 13.71 -18.39 -2.80
C LEU A 243 13.88 -17.14 -3.66
N GLU A 244 14.75 -17.21 -4.65
CA GLU A 244 14.95 -16.12 -5.61
C GLU A 244 14.12 -16.38 -6.87
N CYS A 245 13.41 -15.37 -7.34
CA CYS A 245 12.62 -15.47 -8.55
C CYS A 245 12.65 -14.17 -9.36
N GLU A 246 12.77 -14.33 -10.68
CA GLU A 246 12.85 -13.23 -11.63
C GLU A 246 11.59 -13.18 -12.49
N PHE A 247 11.00 -12.00 -12.58
CA PHE A 247 9.73 -11.73 -13.23
C PHE A 247 9.96 -10.85 -14.44
N GLN A 248 9.41 -11.28 -15.57
CA GLN A 248 9.34 -10.49 -16.80
C GLN A 248 7.93 -9.93 -16.98
N GLU A 249 7.79 -8.91 -17.82
CA GLU A 249 6.50 -8.37 -18.24
C GLU A 249 5.48 -9.48 -18.59
N GLY A 250 4.26 -9.34 -18.05
CA GLY A 250 3.18 -10.31 -18.19
C GLY A 250 3.20 -11.44 -17.16
N SER A 251 4.22 -11.51 -16.30
CA SER A 251 4.28 -12.47 -15.19
C SER A 251 3.36 -12.05 -14.05
N MET A 252 2.87 -13.04 -13.30
CA MET A 252 2.07 -12.84 -12.10
C MET A 252 2.57 -13.70 -10.94
N LEU A 253 2.47 -13.18 -9.71
CA LEU A 253 2.80 -13.87 -8.47
C LEU A 253 1.62 -13.75 -7.51
N TYR A 254 1.18 -14.89 -6.96
CA TYR A 254 0.33 -14.89 -5.78
C TYR A 254 1.19 -15.09 -4.54
N LEU A 255 1.19 -14.11 -3.65
CA LEU A 255 1.97 -14.08 -2.42
C LEU A 255 1.02 -14.04 -1.22
N PRO A 256 0.90 -15.14 -0.45
CA PRO A 256 0.07 -15.15 0.75
C PRO A 256 0.59 -14.18 1.82
N ALA A 257 -0.29 -13.70 2.69
CA ALA A 257 0.07 -12.82 3.81
C ALA A 257 1.19 -13.41 4.68
N GLY A 258 2.06 -12.54 5.19
CA GLY A 258 3.19 -12.88 6.05
C GLY A 258 4.42 -13.44 5.34
N TRP A 259 4.39 -13.62 4.02
CA TRP A 259 5.60 -13.94 3.27
C TRP A 259 6.52 -12.74 3.21
N PHE A 260 7.71 -12.92 3.79
CA PHE A 260 8.74 -11.91 3.73
C PHE A 260 9.32 -11.86 2.33
N HIS A 261 9.47 -10.66 1.80
CA HIS A 261 9.95 -10.42 0.47
C HIS A 261 10.78 -9.14 0.40
N ASN A 262 11.77 -9.15 -0.50
CA ASN A 262 12.47 -7.95 -0.96
C ASN A 262 12.34 -7.91 -2.48
N VAL A 263 11.88 -6.79 -3.03
CA VAL A 263 11.65 -6.63 -4.46
C VAL A 263 12.65 -5.66 -5.03
N THR A 264 13.48 -6.13 -5.97
CA THR A 264 14.36 -5.26 -6.75
C THR A 264 13.74 -4.97 -8.12
N SER A 265 13.63 -3.70 -8.46
CA SER A 265 12.82 -3.19 -9.56
C SER A 265 13.67 -2.57 -10.65
N PHE A 266 13.51 -3.03 -11.89
CA PHE A 266 14.28 -2.56 -13.04
C PHE A 266 13.35 -2.06 -14.15
N SER A 267 13.62 -0.86 -14.64
CA SER A 267 12.95 -0.28 -15.82
C SER A 267 13.14 -1.14 -17.07
N GLY A 268 12.15 -1.11 -17.96
CA GLY A 268 12.28 -1.67 -19.29
C GLY A 268 13.34 -0.94 -20.15
N GLU A 269 13.87 -1.63 -21.16
CA GLU A 269 14.76 -1.03 -22.17
C GLU A 269 14.01 -0.22 -23.24
N ASP A 270 12.69 -0.09 -23.09
CA ASP A 270 11.85 0.64 -24.02
C ASP A 270 11.99 2.15 -23.85
N LYS A 271 11.39 2.92 -24.76
CA LYS A 271 11.49 4.39 -24.74
C LYS A 271 10.87 5.04 -23.50
N SER A 272 9.96 4.33 -22.80
CA SER A 272 9.35 4.86 -21.58
C SER A 272 10.34 4.85 -20.42
N GLY A 273 11.21 3.83 -20.36
CA GLY A 273 12.21 3.68 -19.32
C GLY A 273 11.59 3.54 -17.93
N VAL A 274 10.42 2.92 -17.81
CA VAL A 274 9.71 2.72 -16.53
C VAL A 274 9.56 1.24 -16.19
N HIS A 275 9.28 0.95 -14.93
CA HIS A 275 8.66 -0.30 -14.51
C HIS A 275 7.27 -0.01 -13.97
N MET A 276 6.35 -0.95 -14.16
CA MET A 276 4.96 -0.78 -13.72
C MET A 276 4.38 -2.12 -13.25
N ALA A 277 3.70 -2.13 -12.11
CA ALA A 277 3.04 -3.31 -11.57
C ALA A 277 1.69 -2.97 -10.96
N LEU A 278 0.76 -3.91 -11.03
CA LEU A 278 -0.56 -3.82 -10.41
C LEU A 278 -0.67 -4.89 -9.32
N ASN A 279 -1.20 -4.51 -8.16
CA ASN A 279 -1.42 -5.40 -7.04
C ASN A 279 -2.90 -5.46 -6.70
N TYR A 280 -3.44 -6.67 -6.62
CA TYR A 280 -4.69 -6.91 -5.93
C TYR A 280 -4.36 -7.45 -4.54
N TRP A 281 -4.70 -6.67 -3.52
CA TRP A 281 -4.61 -7.08 -2.13
C TRP A 281 -5.94 -7.70 -1.71
N PHE A 282 -5.92 -8.88 -1.13
CA PHE A 282 -7.08 -9.58 -0.62
C PHE A 282 -6.99 -9.72 0.89
N HIS A 283 -8.13 -9.63 1.58
CA HIS A 283 -8.18 -10.07 2.97
C HIS A 283 -7.73 -11.55 3.03
N PRO A 284 -6.80 -11.89 3.94
CA PRO A 284 -6.14 -13.19 3.91
C PRO A 284 -7.15 -14.31 4.21
N PRO A 285 -7.25 -15.35 3.37
CA PRO A 285 -8.14 -16.47 3.63
C PRO A 285 -7.66 -17.30 4.82
N ASP A 286 -8.56 -17.66 5.73
CA ASP A 286 -8.29 -18.51 6.90
C ASP A 286 -9.16 -19.78 6.95
N GLY A 287 -9.99 -19.97 5.92
CA GLY A 287 -10.93 -21.07 5.75
C GLY A 287 -10.28 -22.39 5.33
N THR A 288 -11.11 -23.33 4.90
CA THR A 288 -10.71 -24.75 4.68
C THR A 288 -10.61 -25.17 3.21
N GLY A 289 -10.94 -24.27 2.28
CA GLY A 289 -10.79 -24.54 0.84
C GLY A 289 -11.30 -23.39 -0.03
N LEU A 290 -11.10 -23.51 -1.34
CA LEU A 290 -11.43 -22.46 -2.31
C LEU A 290 -12.92 -22.08 -2.34
N ALA A 291 -13.82 -23.02 -2.05
CA ALA A 291 -15.26 -22.73 -2.01
C ALA A 291 -15.70 -21.95 -0.76
N LYS A 292 -14.89 -21.98 0.31
CA LYS A 292 -15.12 -21.24 1.54
C LYS A 292 -13.78 -20.73 2.08
N PRO A 293 -13.24 -19.65 1.46
CA PRO A 293 -11.90 -19.15 1.75
C PRO A 293 -11.79 -18.49 3.13
N TYR A 294 -12.89 -18.02 3.71
CA TYR A 294 -12.94 -17.40 5.04
C TYR A 294 -13.68 -18.29 6.04
N SER A 295 -13.25 -18.27 7.29
CA SER A 295 -13.88 -19.02 8.39
C SER A 295 -15.22 -18.41 8.81
N THR A 296 -15.32 -17.09 8.69
CA THR A 296 -16.53 -16.28 8.90
C THR A 296 -17.04 -15.71 7.57
N ASP A 297 -18.23 -15.10 7.60
CA ASP A 297 -18.79 -14.38 6.45
C ASP A 297 -18.55 -12.85 6.56
N PHE A 298 -17.69 -12.41 7.49
CA PHE A 298 -17.49 -10.99 7.81
C PHE A 298 -17.09 -10.17 6.58
N TRP A 299 -16.04 -10.56 5.87
CA TRP A 299 -15.56 -9.84 4.69
C TRP A 299 -16.53 -9.91 3.52
N GLN A 300 -17.27 -11.01 3.38
CA GLN A 300 -18.30 -11.18 2.36
C GLN A 300 -19.48 -10.24 2.63
N GLU A 301 -19.93 -10.12 3.88
CA GLU A 301 -20.98 -9.18 4.27
C GLU A 301 -20.51 -7.73 4.13
N ALA A 302 -19.27 -7.42 4.54
CA ALA A 302 -18.69 -6.08 4.40
C ALA A 302 -18.61 -5.66 2.92
N PHE A 303 -18.11 -6.56 2.05
CA PHE A 303 -18.08 -6.33 0.61
C PHE A 303 -19.48 -6.15 0.02
N ALA A 304 -20.42 -7.02 0.39
CA ALA A 304 -21.79 -6.97 -0.10
C ALA A 304 -22.52 -5.69 0.32
N GLU A 305 -22.23 -5.16 1.50
CA GLU A 305 -22.76 -3.85 1.92
C GLU A 305 -22.24 -2.71 1.06
N ARG A 306 -20.93 -2.70 0.78
CA ARG A 306 -20.29 -1.61 0.03
C ARG A 306 -20.64 -1.64 -1.45
N PHE A 307 -20.71 -2.84 -2.04
CA PHE A 307 -20.68 -3.04 -3.48
C PHE A 307 -21.84 -3.90 -4.03
N GLY A 308 -22.70 -4.44 -3.16
CA GLY A 308 -23.67 -5.48 -3.52
C GLY A 308 -23.04 -6.89 -3.53
N PRO A 309 -23.86 -7.97 -3.49
CA PRO A 309 -23.36 -9.34 -3.36
C PRO A 309 -22.44 -9.79 -4.52
N ASP A 310 -22.68 -9.25 -5.71
CA ASP A 310 -21.89 -9.55 -6.91
C ASP A 310 -20.81 -8.47 -7.19
N GLY A 311 -20.85 -7.32 -6.52
CA GLY A 311 -20.01 -6.16 -6.81
C GLY A 311 -20.62 -5.25 -7.90
N PRO A 312 -20.05 -4.07 -8.17
CA PRO A 312 -20.49 -3.20 -9.26
C PRO A 312 -20.24 -3.88 -10.62
N GLY A 313 -21.28 -3.93 -11.46
CA GLY A 313 -21.14 -4.20 -12.89
C GLY A 313 -21.05 -5.66 -13.34
N LEU A 314 -21.48 -6.64 -12.52
CA LEU A 314 -21.79 -8.01 -12.99
C LEU A 314 -23.28 -8.18 -13.35
#